data_AF-A0A1E4SHJ2-F1
#
_entry.id   AF-A0A1E4SHJ2-F1
#
_cell.length_a   1.000
_cell.length_b   1.000
_cell.length_c   1.000
_cell.angle_alpha   90.00
_cell.angle_beta   90.00
_cell.angle_gamma   90.00
#
_symmetry.space_group_name_H-M   'P 1'
#
loop_
_entity.id
_entity.type
_entity.pdbx_description
1 polymer ?
#
loop_
_entity_poly.entity_id
_entity_poly.type
_entity_poly.pdbx_seq_one_letter_code
_entity_poly.pdbx_strand_id
1 'polypeptide(L)'
;FFAATSTTPAPSVVPEHLLSPQNCTSPQRIRAFLRLSRIATDDTIREHLNELKGNQACDVYYTNTILPQWNARAQIIQYCSDYAIQLRAQAEGKHPMPEPKPASADDPDPYNLRIDPYAVKNRNAELESRFSQVEEVERWVRNERSVESIVREETAKALSDRCYYRDWLNVYSK
;
A
#
# COMPACT_ATOMS: atom_id res chain seq x y z
N PHE A 1 22.04 -30.67 -12.71
CA PHE A 1 21.33 -30.73 -11.42
C PHE A 1 21.67 -29.47 -10.62
N PHE A 2 20.93 -28.38 -10.82
CA PHE A 2 21.07 -27.17 -10.01
C PHE A 2 20.16 -27.32 -8.79
N ALA A 3 20.76 -27.42 -7.61
CA ALA A 3 20.03 -27.37 -6.36
C ALA A 3 19.57 -25.92 -6.14
N ALA A 4 18.27 -25.69 -6.25
CA ALA A 4 17.65 -24.48 -5.75
C ALA A 4 17.72 -24.50 -4.23
N THR A 5 18.60 -23.67 -3.66
CA THR A 5 18.58 -23.35 -2.24
C THR A 5 17.34 -22.51 -1.98
N SER A 6 16.29 -23.15 -1.46
CA SER A 6 15.13 -22.46 -0.91
C SER A 6 15.59 -21.71 0.34
N THR A 7 15.96 -20.44 0.17
CA THR A 7 15.97 -19.47 1.26
C THR A 7 14.55 -19.38 1.78
N THR A 8 14.31 -20.00 2.94
CA THR A 8 13.07 -19.87 3.71
C THR A 8 12.78 -18.38 3.88
N PRO A 9 11.69 -17.83 3.30
CA PRO A 9 11.30 -16.47 3.62
C PRO A 9 10.94 -16.46 5.11
N ALA A 10 11.44 -15.45 5.83
CA ALA A 10 11.02 -15.16 7.20
C ALA A 10 9.48 -15.25 7.29
N PRO A 11 8.90 -15.77 8.39
CA PRO A 11 7.46 -15.97 8.51
C PRO A 11 6.77 -14.66 8.15
N SER A 12 5.89 -14.69 7.14
CA SER A 12 5.13 -13.51 6.74
C SER A 12 4.27 -13.08 7.94
N VAL A 13 4.70 -12.02 8.63
CA VAL A 13 4.00 -11.43 9.78
C VAL A 13 2.65 -10.82 9.34
N VAL A 14 2.43 -10.65 8.03
CA VAL A 14 1.18 -10.15 7.47
C VAL A 14 0.11 -11.24 7.52
N PRO A 15 -1.02 -11.00 8.21
CA PRO A 15 -2.17 -11.88 8.11
C PRO A 15 -2.73 -11.89 6.68
N GLU A 16 -2.87 -13.08 6.10
CA GLU A 16 -3.30 -13.28 4.70
C GLU A 16 -4.64 -12.59 4.39
N HIS A 17 -5.57 -12.58 5.35
CA HIS A 17 -6.87 -11.94 5.20
C HIS A 17 -6.82 -10.41 5.05
N LEU A 18 -5.67 -9.77 5.33
CA LEU A 18 -5.47 -8.34 5.08
C LEU A 18 -5.15 -8.06 3.60
N LEU A 19 -4.53 -9.01 2.90
CA LEU A 19 -4.13 -8.89 1.49
C LEU A 19 -5.30 -9.18 0.55
N SER A 20 -6.32 -8.31 0.58
CA SER A 20 -7.47 -8.41 -0.32
C SER A 20 -7.78 -7.06 -0.98
N PRO A 21 -8.31 -7.04 -2.22
CA PRO A 21 -8.69 -5.82 -2.91
C PRO A 21 -9.71 -4.97 -2.12
N GLN A 22 -10.65 -5.64 -1.45
CA GLN A 22 -11.69 -5.00 -0.65
C GLN A 22 -11.09 -4.19 0.51
N ASN A 23 -10.01 -4.68 1.12
CA ASN A 23 -9.32 -3.96 2.18
C ASN A 23 -8.53 -2.76 1.64
N CYS A 24 -8.14 -2.72 0.37
CA CYS A 24 -7.49 -1.53 -0.21
C CYS A 24 -8.52 -0.44 -0.55
N THR A 25 -9.71 -0.80 -1.03
CA THR A 25 -10.82 0.15 -1.26
C THR A 25 -11.41 0.66 0.05
N SER A 26 -11.49 -0.21 1.07
CA SER A 26 -11.99 0.12 2.41
C SER A 26 -10.89 -0.14 3.46
N PRO A 27 -9.97 0.82 3.69
CA PRO A 27 -8.70 0.59 4.40
C PRO A 27 -8.79 0.57 5.93
N GLN A 28 -9.97 0.41 6.55
CA GLN A 28 -10.11 0.47 8.01
C GLN A 28 -9.32 -0.66 8.70
N ARG A 29 -9.36 -1.88 8.17
CA ARG A 29 -8.62 -3.02 8.75
C ARG A 29 -7.12 -2.85 8.61
N ILE A 30 -6.67 -2.42 7.42
CA ILE A 30 -5.25 -2.15 7.15
C ILE A 30 -4.74 -1.03 8.06
N ARG A 31 -5.46 0.09 8.17
CA ARG A 31 -5.08 1.20 9.05
C ARG A 31 -5.03 0.79 10.52
N ALA A 32 -5.96 -0.05 10.96
CA ALA A 32 -5.94 -0.61 12.32
C ALA A 32 -4.68 -1.46 12.54
N PHE A 33 -4.34 -2.34 11.59
CA PHE A 33 -3.10 -3.12 11.64
C PHE A 33 -1.86 -2.22 11.67
N LEU A 34 -1.74 -1.24 10.76
CA LEU A 34 -0.59 -0.34 10.69
C LEU A 34 -0.41 0.43 12.00
N ARG A 35 -1.52 0.94 12.56
CA ARG A 35 -1.51 1.64 13.86
C ARG A 35 -1.04 0.74 14.99
N LEU A 36 -1.59 -0.47 15.11
CA LEU A 36 -1.21 -1.40 16.17
C LEU A 36 0.24 -1.88 16.04
N SER A 37 0.70 -2.12 14.81
CA SER A 37 2.11 -2.45 14.54
C SER A 37 3.03 -1.32 15.00
N ARG A 38 2.74 -0.06 14.66
CA ARG A 38 3.54 1.10 15.10
C ARG A 38 3.55 1.27 16.62
N ILE A 39 2.40 1.10 17.28
CA ILE A 39 2.32 1.15 18.75
C ILE A 39 3.20 0.08 19.39
N ALA A 40 3.20 -1.14 18.82
CA ALA A 40 3.96 -2.27 19.37
C ALA A 40 5.47 -2.19 19.13
N THR A 41 5.93 -1.48 18.11
CA THR A 41 7.37 -1.40 17.77
C THR A 41 7.99 -0.01 17.88
N ASP A 42 7.36 0.99 17.28
CA ASP A 42 7.98 2.28 17.02
C ASP A 42 7.65 3.30 18.13
N ASP A 43 6.42 3.32 18.66
CA ASP A 43 6.02 4.26 19.71
C ASP A 43 6.70 3.96 21.06
N THR A 44 6.88 2.67 21.37
CA THR A 44 7.56 2.19 22.59
C THR A 44 9.07 1.97 22.39
N ILE A 45 9.63 2.39 21.25
CA ILE A 45 11.03 2.10 20.89
C ILE A 45 12.01 2.56 21.97
N ARG A 46 11.81 3.76 22.51
CA ARG A 46 12.73 4.34 23.51
C ARG A 46 12.68 3.58 24.83
N GLU A 47 11.50 3.08 25.22
CA GLU A 47 11.32 2.29 26.44
C GLU A 47 12.05 0.96 26.30
N HIS A 48 11.81 0.23 25.21
CA HIS A 48 12.51 -1.02 24.92
C HIS A 48 14.03 -0.85 24.82
N LEU A 49 14.51 0.21 24.17
CA LEU A 49 15.95 0.46 24.05
C LEU A 49 16.63 0.74 25.40
N ASN A 50 15.91 1.27 26.39
CA ASN A 50 16.46 1.46 27.74
C ASN A 50 16.62 0.13 28.51
N GLU A 51 15.87 -0.92 28.14
CA GLU A 51 15.96 -2.25 28.76
C GLU A 51 17.13 -3.08 28.20
N LEU A 52 17.58 -2.76 26.97
CA LEU A 52 18.65 -3.48 26.31
C LEU A 52 20.01 -3.18 26.97
N LYS A 53 20.79 -4.25 27.23
CA LYS A 53 22.14 -4.14 27.76
C LYS A 53 23.17 -4.51 26.70
N GLY A 54 23.90 -3.50 26.22
CA GLY A 54 25.01 -3.67 25.29
C GLY A 54 24.62 -3.64 23.81
N ASN A 55 25.61 -3.31 22.97
CA ASN A 55 25.40 -3.03 21.54
C ASN A 55 24.89 -4.23 20.73
N GLN A 56 25.30 -5.45 21.09
CA GLN A 56 24.86 -6.66 20.39
C GLN A 56 23.35 -6.92 20.58
N ALA A 57 22.78 -6.50 21.72
CA ALA A 57 21.35 -6.64 21.97
C ALA A 57 20.52 -5.73 21.04
N CYS A 58 21.05 -4.56 20.67
CA CYS A 58 20.42 -3.68 19.69
C CYS A 58 20.30 -4.34 18.31
N ASP A 59 21.38 -4.97 17.83
CA ASP A 59 21.39 -5.63 16.52
C ASP A 59 20.37 -6.78 16.48
N VAL A 60 20.34 -7.61 17.52
CA VAL A 60 19.39 -8.72 17.66
C VAL A 60 17.94 -8.21 17.74
N TYR A 61 17.69 -7.14 18.49
CA TYR A 61 16.37 -6.53 18.62
C TYR A 61 15.88 -5.97 17.28
N TYR A 62 16.74 -5.24 16.57
CA TYR A 62 16.44 -4.70 15.26
C TYR A 62 16.11 -5.80 14.24
N THR A 63 16.93 -6.85 14.16
CA THR A 63 16.72 -7.91 13.17
C THR A 63 15.49 -8.76 13.45
N ASN A 64 15.19 -9.02 14.72
CA ASN A 64 14.14 -9.95 15.11
C ASN A 64 12.77 -9.29 15.32
N THR A 65 12.74 -7.99 15.64
CA THR A 65 11.50 -7.29 16.02
C THR A 65 11.15 -6.20 15.02
N ILE A 66 12.07 -5.27 14.77
CA ILE A 66 11.80 -4.07 13.97
C ILE A 66 11.70 -4.40 12.49
N LEU A 67 12.71 -5.07 11.93
CA LEU A 67 12.75 -5.45 10.51
C LEU A 67 11.52 -6.22 10.03
N PRO A 68 11.08 -7.31 10.69
CA PRO A 68 9.92 -8.06 10.20
C PRO A 68 8.63 -7.24 10.26
N GLN A 69 8.46 -6.37 11.25
CA GLN A 69 7.30 -5.49 11.36
C GLN A 69 7.29 -4.43 10.27
N TRP A 70 8.44 -3.79 9.99
CA TRP A 70 8.57 -2.84 8.89
C TRP A 70 8.32 -3.49 7.53
N ASN A 71 8.82 -4.71 7.32
CA ASN A 71 8.57 -5.48 6.10
C ASN A 71 7.07 -5.79 5.95
N ALA A 72 6.42 -6.22 7.02
CA ALA A 72 4.98 -6.51 7.01
C ALA A 72 4.14 -5.28 6.62
N ARG A 73 4.44 -4.11 7.20
CA ARG A 73 3.78 -2.85 6.83
C ARG A 73 4.08 -2.46 5.37
N ALA A 74 5.32 -2.63 4.93
CA ALA A 74 5.72 -2.35 3.55
C ALA A 74 4.97 -3.24 2.55
N GLN A 75 4.87 -4.55 2.82
CA GLN A 75 4.19 -5.51 1.96
C GLN A 75 2.73 -5.12 1.71
N ILE A 76 2.00 -4.71 2.76
CA ILE A 76 0.60 -4.29 2.64
C ILE A 76 0.47 -3.01 1.80
N ILE A 77 1.34 -2.03 2.05
CA ILE A 77 1.33 -0.77 1.31
C ILE A 77 1.69 -0.99 -0.17
N GLN A 78 2.65 -1.87 -0.46
CA GLN A 78 3.01 -2.25 -1.83
C GLN A 78 1.88 -2.98 -2.55
N TYR A 79 1.26 -3.95 -1.87
CA TYR A 79 0.09 -4.65 -2.41
C TYR A 79 -1.02 -3.67 -2.83
N CYS A 80 -1.36 -2.69 -1.98
CA CYS A 80 -2.38 -1.72 -2.31
C CYS A 80 -1.95 -0.70 -3.38
N SER A 81 -0.65 -0.39 -3.52
CA SER A 81 -0.19 0.41 -4.67
C SER A 81 -0.28 -0.34 -5.98
N ASP A 82 0.07 -1.63 -6.00
CA ASP A 82 -0.03 -2.45 -7.20
C ASP A 82 -1.51 -2.62 -7.61
N TYR A 83 -2.37 -2.83 -6.61
CA TYR A 83 -3.81 -2.84 -6.82
C TYR A 83 -4.33 -1.51 -7.39
N ALA A 84 -3.85 -0.36 -6.91
CA ALA A 84 -4.25 0.95 -7.44
C ALA A 84 -3.86 1.11 -8.93
N ILE A 85 -2.66 0.64 -9.32
CA ILE A 85 -2.21 0.63 -10.72
C ILE A 85 -3.13 -0.24 -11.58
N GLN A 86 -3.46 -1.44 -11.10
CA GLN A 86 -4.38 -2.35 -11.79
C GLN A 86 -5.79 -1.74 -11.92
N LEU A 87 -6.28 -1.06 -10.88
CA LEU A 87 -7.58 -0.44 -10.87
C LEU A 87 -7.66 0.74 -11.86
N ARG A 88 -6.59 1.55 -11.96
CA ARG A 88 -6.48 2.60 -12.99
C ARG A 88 -6.51 2.00 -14.40
N ALA A 89 -5.72 0.95 -14.66
CA ALA A 89 -5.69 0.30 -15.97
C ALA A 89 -7.06 -0.30 -16.36
N GLN A 90 -7.82 -0.84 -15.38
CA GLN A 90 -9.18 -1.32 -15.60
C GLN A 90 -10.19 -0.19 -15.87
N ALA A 91 -10.02 0.98 -15.24
CA ALA A 91 -10.83 2.15 -15.52
C ALA A 91 -10.59 2.62 -16.95
N GLU A 92 -9.33 2.76 -17.36
CA GLU A 92 -8.94 3.18 -18.72
C GLU A 92 -9.39 2.18 -19.81
N GLY A 93 -9.14 0.89 -19.61
CA GLY A 93 -9.45 -0.16 -20.60
C GLY A 93 -10.95 -0.42 -20.84
N LYS A 94 -11.82 0.01 -19.92
CA LYS A 94 -13.30 -0.04 -20.10
C LYS A 94 -13.84 1.17 -20.87
N HIS A 95 -12.99 2.13 -21.22
CA HIS A 95 -13.32 3.27 -22.06
C HIS A 95 -12.51 3.23 -23.36
N PRO A 96 -12.72 2.25 -24.27
CA PRO A 96 -12.63 2.62 -25.67
C PRO A 96 -13.64 3.76 -25.84
N MET A 97 -13.18 4.96 -26.19
CA MET A 97 -14.05 5.96 -26.77
C MET A 97 -14.87 5.21 -27.83
N PRO A 98 -16.21 5.19 -27.77
CA PRO A 98 -16.95 4.69 -28.90
C PRO A 98 -16.54 5.59 -30.05
N GLU A 99 -15.78 5.05 -31.00
CA GLU A 99 -15.72 5.67 -32.31
C GLU A 99 -17.17 5.90 -32.72
N PRO A 100 -17.50 7.05 -33.31
CA PRO A 100 -18.85 7.31 -33.79
C PRO A 100 -19.17 6.26 -34.86
N LYS A 101 -19.76 5.14 -34.42
CA LYS A 101 -20.21 4.07 -35.30
C LYS A 101 -21.54 4.56 -35.88
N PRO A 102 -21.74 4.43 -37.19
CA PRO A 102 -23.04 4.73 -37.77
C PRO A 102 -24.08 3.82 -37.10
N ALA A 103 -25.13 4.43 -36.55
CA ALA A 103 -26.21 3.69 -35.90
C ALA A 103 -26.81 2.67 -36.88
N SER A 104 -26.56 1.38 -36.64
CA SER A 104 -27.25 0.29 -37.33
C SER A 104 -28.59 0.05 -36.65
N ALA A 105 -29.57 -0.47 -37.40
CA ALA A 105 -30.91 -0.73 -36.88
C ALA A 105 -30.93 -1.77 -35.74
N ASP A 106 -29.87 -2.57 -35.62
CA ASP A 106 -29.73 -3.67 -34.65
C ASP A 106 -28.95 -3.28 -33.37
N ASP A 107 -28.26 -2.13 -33.35
CA ASP A 107 -27.46 -1.66 -32.18
C ASP A 107 -27.59 -0.13 -32.04
N PRO A 108 -28.59 0.37 -31.30
CA PRO A 108 -28.81 1.80 -31.14
C PRO A 108 -27.64 2.43 -30.40
N ASP A 109 -27.03 3.46 -31.01
CA ASP A 109 -25.95 4.25 -30.41
C ASP A 109 -26.33 4.68 -28.98
N PRO A 110 -25.62 4.20 -27.94
CA PRO A 110 -25.90 4.53 -26.55
C PRO A 110 -25.81 6.04 -26.25
N TYR A 111 -25.25 6.82 -27.20
CA TYR A 111 -24.97 8.24 -27.07
C TYR A 111 -25.82 9.12 -27.99
N ASN A 112 -26.97 8.63 -28.45
CA ASN A 112 -27.90 9.44 -29.21
C ASN A 112 -28.60 10.48 -28.31
N LEU A 113 -28.04 11.69 -28.26
CA LEU A 113 -28.57 12.85 -27.51
C LEU A 113 -30.02 13.22 -27.87
N ARG A 114 -30.51 12.79 -29.04
CA ARG A 114 -31.90 13.02 -29.45
C ARG A 114 -32.89 12.10 -28.72
N ILE A 115 -32.43 10.92 -28.30
CA ILE A 115 -33.23 9.92 -27.57
C ILE A 115 -33.08 10.12 -26.06
N ASP A 116 -31.87 10.42 -25.58
CA ASP A 116 -31.60 10.76 -24.17
C ASP A 116 -30.75 12.04 -24.04
N PRO A 117 -31.37 13.18 -23.66
CA PRO A 117 -30.66 14.44 -23.41
C PRO A 117 -29.59 14.37 -22.30
N TYR A 118 -29.63 13.36 -21.42
CA TYR A 118 -28.72 13.20 -20.29
C TYR A 118 -27.63 12.14 -20.50
N ALA A 119 -27.59 11.46 -21.65
CA ALA A 119 -26.64 10.37 -21.91
C ALA A 119 -25.17 10.74 -21.61
N VAL A 120 -24.74 11.94 -22.04
CA VAL A 120 -23.38 12.45 -21.79
C VAL A 120 -23.13 12.71 -20.30
N LYS A 121 -24.11 13.28 -19.59
CA LYS A 121 -24.00 13.55 -18.16
C LYS A 121 -23.89 12.26 -17.36
N ASN A 122 -24.74 11.27 -17.67
CA ASN A 122 -24.76 9.98 -16.98
C ASN A 122 -23.45 9.23 -17.17
N ARG A 123 -22.90 9.21 -18.40
CA ARG A 123 -21.57 8.64 -18.67
C ARG A 123 -20.47 9.35 -17.89
N ASN A 124 -20.47 10.68 -17.91
CA ASN A 124 -19.44 11.45 -17.21
C ASN A 124 -19.50 11.21 -15.69
N ALA A 125 -20.71 11.10 -15.11
CA ALA A 125 -20.89 10.75 -13.71
C ALA A 125 -20.39 9.33 -13.39
N GLU A 126 -20.59 8.37 -14.29
CA GLU A 126 -20.07 7.00 -14.12
C GLU A 126 -18.54 6.98 -14.19
N LEU A 127 -17.95 7.67 -15.17
CA LEU A 127 -16.51 7.88 -15.29
C LEU A 127 -15.93 8.47 -14.00
N GLU A 128 -16.49 9.59 -13.56
CA GLU A 128 -16.06 10.30 -12.35
C GLU A 128 -16.14 9.39 -11.11
N SER A 129 -17.22 8.62 -10.96
CA SER A 129 -17.36 7.67 -9.85
C SER A 129 -16.34 6.53 -9.87
N ARG A 130 -15.86 6.11 -11.04
CA ARG A 130 -14.81 5.08 -11.16
C ARG A 130 -13.44 5.67 -10.85
N PHE A 131 -13.13 6.84 -11.38
CA PHE A 131 -11.87 7.53 -11.11
C PHE A 131 -11.77 7.98 -9.65
N SER A 132 -12.87 8.41 -9.02
CA SER A 132 -12.88 8.80 -7.60
C SER A 132 -12.45 7.64 -6.69
N GLN A 133 -12.89 6.41 -6.98
CA GLN A 133 -12.47 5.22 -6.23
C GLN A 133 -10.97 4.95 -6.37
N VAL A 134 -10.41 5.12 -7.57
CA VAL A 134 -8.96 4.98 -7.82
C VAL A 134 -8.19 6.04 -7.03
N GLU A 135 -8.62 7.29 -7.11
CA GLU A 135 -7.98 8.42 -6.42
C GLU A 135 -8.02 8.27 -4.90
N GLU A 136 -9.12 7.77 -4.35
CA GLU A 136 -9.24 7.48 -2.92
C GLU A 136 -8.19 6.48 -2.45
N VAL A 137 -8.00 5.39 -3.21
CA VAL A 137 -6.97 4.37 -2.90
C VAL A 137 -5.57 4.97 -3.00
N GLU A 138 -5.26 5.64 -4.10
CA GLU A 138 -3.93 6.25 -4.30
C GLU A 138 -3.60 7.28 -3.22
N ARG A 139 -4.58 8.11 -2.84
CA ARG A 139 -4.42 9.15 -1.83
C ARG A 139 -4.06 8.55 -0.49
N TRP A 140 -4.77 7.54 -0.01
CA TRP A 140 -4.44 6.96 1.29
C TRP A 140 -3.13 6.17 1.26
N VAL A 141 -2.84 5.43 0.18
CA VAL A 141 -1.58 4.70 0.04
C VAL A 141 -0.39 5.65 0.07
N ARG A 142 -0.48 6.80 -0.62
CA ARG A 142 0.56 7.84 -0.60
C ARG A 142 0.77 8.41 0.81
N ASN A 143 -0.31 8.66 1.53
CA ASN A 143 -0.23 9.13 2.92
C ASN A 143 0.47 8.10 3.81
N GLU A 144 0.08 6.82 3.74
CA GLU A 144 0.73 5.78 4.54
C GLU A 144 2.20 5.59 4.17
N ARG A 145 2.57 5.71 2.89
CA ARG A 145 3.99 5.73 2.47
C ARG A 145 4.77 6.88 3.12
N SER A 146 4.19 8.08 3.15
CA SER A 146 4.81 9.24 3.80
C SER A 146 4.89 9.08 5.32
N VAL A 147 3.89 8.47 5.96
CA VAL A 147 3.93 8.19 7.39
C VAL A 147 5.00 7.15 7.71
N GLU A 148 5.11 6.09 6.91
CA GLU A 148 6.13 5.06 7.10
C GLU A 148 7.55 5.60 6.93
N SER A 149 7.81 6.52 5.99
CA SER A 149 9.14 7.13 5.88
C SER A 149 9.51 7.93 7.14
N ILE A 150 8.58 8.74 7.65
CA ILE A 150 8.77 9.52 8.88
C ILE A 150 9.01 8.60 10.08
N VAL A 151 8.17 7.57 10.25
CA VAL A 151 8.29 6.62 11.38
C VAL A 151 9.64 5.90 11.33
N ARG A 152 10.11 5.49 10.16
CA ARG A 152 11.42 4.83 9.98
C ARG A 152 12.59 5.75 10.30
N GLU A 153 12.52 7.02 9.89
CA GLU A 153 13.56 8.00 10.20
C GLU A 153 13.64 8.27 11.70
N GLU A 154 12.52 8.47 12.37
CA GLU A 154 12.47 8.72 13.82
C GLU A 154 12.95 7.51 14.64
N THR A 155 12.58 6.30 14.23
CA THR A 155 13.05 5.07 14.88
C THR A 155 14.53 4.79 14.61
N ALA A 156 15.02 5.03 13.39
CA ALA A 156 16.45 4.96 13.09
C ALA A 156 17.26 5.96 13.93
N LYS A 157 16.72 7.17 14.13
CA LYS A 157 17.32 8.18 15.01
C LYS A 157 17.35 7.70 16.47
N ALA A 158 16.23 7.18 16.99
CA ALA A 158 16.17 6.65 18.35
C ALA A 158 17.16 5.48 18.56
N LEU A 159 17.32 4.61 17.55
CA LEU A 159 18.34 3.56 17.54
C LEU A 159 19.74 4.16 17.56
N SER A 160 20.03 5.18 16.76
CA SER A 160 21.34 5.83 16.74
C SER A 160 21.69 6.61 18.02
N ASP A 161 20.68 7.08 18.77
CA ASP A 161 20.87 7.83 20.01
C ASP A 161 21.28 6.91 21.18
N ARG A 162 20.75 5.68 21.22
CA ARG A 162 20.98 4.71 22.32
C ARG A 162 21.98 3.62 21.95
N CYS A 163 21.90 3.12 20.73
CA CYS A 163 22.88 2.21 20.17
C CYS A 163 24.01 3.04 19.52
N TYR A 164 24.93 2.38 18.83
CA TYR A 164 26.00 3.07 18.11
C TYR A 164 25.51 3.61 16.77
N TYR A 165 26.21 4.62 16.23
CA TYR A 165 25.90 5.16 14.92
C TYR A 165 26.09 4.11 13.83
N ARG A 166 24.99 3.77 13.16
CA ARG A 166 24.90 2.84 12.03
C ARG A 166 23.78 3.32 11.12
N ASP A 167 23.92 3.07 9.83
CA ASP A 167 22.82 3.26 8.89
C ASP A 167 21.82 2.11 9.03
N TRP A 168 20.78 2.35 9.83
CA TRP A 168 19.65 1.44 10.05
C TRP A 168 18.63 1.42 8.89
N LEU A 169 18.82 2.29 7.89
CA LEU A 169 17.90 2.44 6.75
C LEU A 169 18.47 1.86 5.45
N ASN A 170 19.69 1.32 5.46
CA ASN A 170 20.36 0.79 4.28
C ASN A 170 19.51 -0.21 3.47
N VAL A 171 18.69 -1.03 4.13
CA VAL A 171 17.77 -2.01 3.53
C VAL A 171 16.73 -1.34 2.62
N TYR A 172 16.32 -0.12 2.95
CA TYR A 172 15.24 0.62 2.26
C TYR A 172 15.76 1.77 1.39
N SER A 173 17.07 2.05 1.41
CA SER A 173 17.71 3.16 0.68
C SER A 173 17.97 2.89 -0.82
N LYS A 174 17.49 1.77 -1.36
CA LYS A 174 17.70 1.36 -2.76
C LYS A 174 16.43 1.46 -3.59
#